data_AF-A0A917CER8-F1
#
_entry.id   AF-A0A917CER8-F1
#
_cell.length_a   1.000
_cell.length_b   1.000
_cell.length_c   1.000
_cell.angle_alpha   90.00
_cell.angle_beta   90.00
_cell.angle_gamma   90.00
#
_symmetry.space_group_name_H-M   'P 1'
#
loop_
_entity.id
_entity.type
_entity.pdbx_description
1 polymer ?
#
loop_
_entity_poly.entity_id
_entity_poly.type
_entity_poly.pdbx_seq_one_letter_code
_entity_poly.pdbx_strand_id
1 'polypeptide(L)'
;MDGGTTQPSGWSSEKLEQAAQKLEAQLLEKPKDKPLKKAVRKLRKDLLPMLLKYEQYQMLLGDRNSFSKTDPDETFMRMKEDHMRNGQLKPGYNVQIGTENQFILAYSLHPRPTDTRCLQPHLEKARQNFRGR
;
A
#
# COMPACT_ATOMS: atom_id res chain seq x y z
N MET A 1 18.15 -2.17 5.68
CA MET A 1 16.95 -1.84 6.49
C MET A 1 15.87 -2.74 5.99
N ASP A 2 15.81 -3.92 6.58
CA ASP A 2 14.97 -5.01 6.14
C ASP A 2 13.53 -4.69 6.53
N GLY A 3 12.67 -4.63 5.51
CA GLY A 3 11.26 -4.36 5.67
C GLY A 3 10.68 -5.45 6.56
N GLY A 4 10.41 -5.10 7.82
CA GLY A 4 9.75 -5.98 8.76
C GLY A 4 8.40 -6.39 8.17
N THR A 5 8.28 -7.66 7.79
CA THR A 5 7.01 -8.35 7.62
C THR A 5 6.22 -8.16 8.90
N THR A 6 5.36 -7.13 8.90
CA THR A 6 4.43 -6.88 9.98
C THR A 6 3.39 -7.97 9.84
N GLN A 7 3.51 -9.01 10.67
CA GLN A 7 2.53 -10.08 10.75
C GLN A 7 1.13 -9.45 10.86
N PRO A 8 0.16 -9.85 10.04
CA PRO A 8 -1.18 -9.28 10.14
C PRO A 8 -1.69 -9.54 11.55
N SER A 9 -2.12 -8.48 12.22
CA SER A 9 -2.83 -8.58 13.50
C SER A 9 -3.94 -9.63 13.34
N GLY A 10 -4.13 -10.50 14.34
CA GLY A 10 -5.00 -11.68 14.22
C GLY A 10 -6.50 -11.43 13.92
N TRP A 11 -6.89 -10.16 13.75
CA TRP A 11 -8.24 -9.68 13.49
C TRP A 11 -8.41 -9.33 12.01
N SER A 12 -9.33 -10.02 11.32
CA SER A 12 -9.81 -9.65 9.99
C SER A 12 -11.19 -8.99 10.05
N SER A 13 -11.56 -8.25 9.01
CA SER A 13 -12.91 -7.68 8.85
C SER A 13 -14.00 -8.73 8.98
N GLU A 14 -13.79 -9.90 8.38
CA GLU A 14 -14.71 -11.05 8.48
C GLU A 14 -14.89 -11.52 9.93
N LYS A 15 -13.80 -11.68 10.68
CA LYS A 15 -13.87 -12.07 12.11
C LYS A 15 -14.57 -11.00 12.94
N LEU A 16 -14.33 -9.72 12.64
CA LEU A 16 -14.96 -8.60 13.33
C LEU A 16 -16.45 -8.52 13.01
N GLU A 17 -16.85 -8.82 11.77
CA GLU A 17 -18.24 -8.87 11.34
C GLU A 17 -18.99 -10.02 12.03
N GLN A 18 -18.40 -11.21 12.08
CA GLN A 18 -18.96 -12.34 12.82
C GLN A 18 -19.12 -12.02 14.31
N ALA A 19 -18.14 -11.32 14.92
CA ALA A 19 -18.25 -10.88 16.31
C ALA A 19 -19.38 -9.84 16.49
N ALA A 20 -19.54 -8.90 15.57
CA ALA A 20 -20.62 -7.92 15.60
C ALA A 20 -22.00 -8.58 15.49
N GLN A 21 -22.17 -9.56 14.60
CA GLN A 21 -23.42 -10.30 14.44
C GLN A 21 -23.77 -11.11 15.71
N LYS A 22 -22.79 -11.75 16.35
CA LYS A 22 -23.00 -12.45 17.62
C LYS A 22 -23.46 -11.50 18.73
N LEU A 23 -22.89 -10.30 18.81
CA LEU A 23 -23.30 -9.29 19.78
C LEU A 23 -24.69 -8.71 19.49
N GLU A 24 -25.07 -8.59 18.21
CA GLU A 24 -26.42 -8.20 17.80
C GLU A 24 -27.47 -9.25 18.21
N ALA A 25 -27.18 -10.55 18.00
CA ALA A 25 -28.04 -11.64 18.45
C ALA A 25 -28.22 -11.64 19.98
N GLN A 26 -27.14 -11.38 20.75
CA GLN A 26 -27.23 -11.25 22.21
C GLN A 26 -28.04 -10.02 22.64
N LEU A 27 -28.02 -8.95 21.85
CA LEU A 27 -28.79 -7.74 22.12
C LEU A 27 -30.29 -7.92 21.84
N LEU A 28 -30.67 -8.80 20.91
CA LEU A 28 -32.07 -9.20 20.68
C LEU A 28 -32.67 -9.90 21.91
N GLU A 29 -31.91 -10.78 22.56
CA GLU A 29 -32.31 -11.47 23.81
C GLU A 29 -32.32 -10.54 25.03
N LYS A 30 -31.44 -9.53 25.07
CA LYS A 30 -31.31 -8.57 26.19
C LYS A 30 -31.38 -7.10 25.71
N PRO A 31 -32.55 -6.62 25.26
CA PRO A 31 -32.68 -5.33 24.57
C PRO A 31 -32.43 -4.09 25.45
N LYS A 32 -32.45 -4.24 26.79
CA LYS A 32 -32.22 -3.14 27.74
C LYS A 32 -30.74 -2.92 28.09
N ASP A 33 -29.83 -3.74 27.55
CA ASP A 33 -28.40 -3.62 27.80
C ASP A 33 -27.79 -2.42 27.04
N LYS A 34 -27.74 -1.28 27.73
CA LYS A 34 -27.17 -0.02 27.21
C LYS A 34 -25.68 -0.15 26.82
N PRO A 35 -24.78 -0.75 27.62
CA PRO A 35 -23.38 -0.91 27.21
C PRO A 35 -23.22 -1.80 25.98
N LEU A 36 -23.98 -2.91 25.89
CA LEU A 36 -23.93 -3.79 24.72
C LEU A 36 -24.37 -3.08 23.44
N LYS A 37 -25.48 -2.33 23.51
CA LYS A 37 -25.96 -1.51 22.37
C LYS A 37 -24.92 -0.47 21.92
N LYS A 38 -24.20 0.15 22.87
CA LYS A 38 -23.14 1.12 22.57
C LYS A 38 -21.94 0.44 21.91
N ALA A 39 -21.56 -0.75 22.37
CA ALA A 39 -20.46 -1.53 21.80
C ALA A 39 -20.75 -1.94 20.34
N VAL A 40 -21.93 -2.52 20.07
CA VAL A 40 -22.38 -2.89 18.72
C VAL A 40 -22.36 -1.68 17.78
N ARG A 41 -22.88 -0.53 18.25
CA ARG A 41 -22.89 0.70 17.46
C ARG A 41 -21.48 1.16 17.08
N LYS A 42 -20.52 1.11 18.02
CA LYS A 42 -19.13 1.49 17.78
C LYS A 42 -18.44 0.53 16.80
N LEU A 43 -18.70 -0.77 16.93
CA LEU A 43 -18.19 -1.81 16.03
C LEU A 43 -18.67 -1.56 14.58
N ARG A 44 -19.98 -1.38 14.38
CA ARG A 44 -20.58 -1.19 13.05
C ARG A 44 -20.22 0.16 12.42
N LYS A 45 -20.24 1.25 13.21
CA LYS A 45 -20.09 2.60 12.67
C LYS A 45 -18.64 2.97 12.40
N ASP A 46 -17.74 2.59 13.29
CA ASP A 46 -16.36 3.10 13.28
C ASP A 46 -15.37 1.98 12.96
N LEU A 47 -15.37 0.88 13.73
CA LEU A 47 -14.29 -0.11 13.68
C LEU A 47 -14.33 -0.98 12.42
N LEU A 48 -15.51 -1.44 12.01
CA LEU A 48 -15.66 -2.33 10.85
C LEU A 48 -15.32 -1.62 9.52
N PRO A 49 -15.79 -0.39 9.25
CA PRO A 49 -15.37 0.37 8.07
C PRO A 49 -13.87 0.70 8.09
N MET A 50 -13.30 1.02 9.25
CA MET A 50 -11.86 1.29 9.36
C MET A 50 -11.02 0.04 9.07
N LEU A 51 -11.41 -1.12 9.59
CA LEU A 51 -10.67 -2.36 9.36
C LEU A 51 -10.71 -2.79 7.89
N LEU A 52 -11.89 -2.74 7.25
CA LEU A 52 -12.02 -2.99 5.82
C LEU A 52 -11.12 -2.07 4.98
N LYS A 53 -11.08 -0.78 5.33
CA LYS A 53 -10.22 0.19 4.66
C LYS A 53 -8.73 -0.15 4.82
N TYR A 54 -8.29 -0.57 6.00
CA TYR A 54 -6.90 -0.93 6.22
C TYR A 54 -6.52 -2.24 5.53
N GLU A 55 -7.42 -3.21 5.43
CA GLU A 55 -7.19 -4.43 4.64
C GLU A 55 -7.03 -4.10 3.14
N GLN A 56 -7.89 -3.24 2.60
CA GLN A 56 -7.75 -2.75 1.22
C GLN A 56 -6.42 -2.03 1.02
N TYR A 57 -6.00 -1.20 1.97
CA TYR A 57 -4.70 -0.53 1.90
C TYR A 57 -3.54 -1.51 1.98
N GLN A 58 -3.63 -2.55 2.81
CA GLN A 58 -2.61 -3.59 2.90
C GLN A 58 -2.46 -4.34 1.58
N MET A 59 -3.58 -4.67 0.93
CA MET A 59 -3.58 -5.31 -0.39
C MET A 59 -2.92 -4.41 -1.45
N LEU A 60 -3.26 -3.13 -1.47
CA LEU A 60 -2.74 -2.17 -2.43
C LEU A 60 -1.26 -1.82 -2.19
N LEU A 61 -0.84 -1.81 -0.92
CA LEU A 61 0.54 -1.56 -0.52
C LEU A 61 1.47 -2.70 -0.98
N GLY A 62 1.02 -3.96 -0.84
CA GLY A 62 1.80 -5.14 -1.19
C GLY A 62 3.14 -5.15 -0.46
N ASP A 63 4.24 -5.26 -1.21
CA ASP A 63 5.61 -5.25 -0.67
C ASP A 63 6.21 -3.83 -0.48
N ARG A 64 5.45 -2.79 -0.80
CA ARG A 64 5.92 -1.39 -0.75
C ARG A 64 5.68 -0.78 0.62
N ASN A 65 6.28 0.38 0.88
CA ASN A 65 6.10 1.10 2.15
C ASN A 65 5.16 2.31 2.04
N SER A 66 4.80 2.72 0.82
CA SER A 66 3.86 3.83 0.60
C SER A 66 3.27 3.77 -0.81
N PHE A 67 2.15 4.45 -1.02
CA PHE A 67 1.52 4.62 -2.33
C PHE A 67 0.86 6.01 -2.43
N SER A 68 0.73 6.57 -3.64
CA SER A 68 0.00 7.83 -3.85
C SER A 68 -1.51 7.64 -3.81
N LYS A 69 -2.25 8.65 -3.36
CA LYS A 69 -3.72 8.62 -3.41
C LYS A 69 -4.26 8.67 -4.84
N THR A 70 -3.54 9.33 -5.75
CA THR A 70 -3.95 9.53 -7.14
C THR A 70 -3.47 8.42 -8.06
N ASP A 71 -2.25 7.93 -7.83
CA ASP A 71 -1.66 6.81 -8.55
C ASP A 71 -1.14 5.76 -7.53
N PRO A 72 -1.92 4.70 -7.26
CA PRO A 72 -1.51 3.59 -6.39
C PRO A 72 -0.18 2.93 -6.75
N ASP A 73 0.29 3.06 -7.99
CA ASP A 73 1.53 2.46 -8.45
C ASP A 73 2.76 3.32 -8.09
N GLU A 74 2.58 4.62 -7.83
CA GLU A 74 3.64 5.52 -7.38
C GLU A 74 4.04 5.27 -5.93
N THR A 75 5.32 5.49 -5.62
CA THR A 75 5.84 5.45 -4.24
C THR A 75 6.30 6.83 -3.81
N PHE A 76 6.10 7.20 -2.55
CA PHE A 76 6.65 8.46 -2.03
C PHE A 76 8.17 8.38 -1.93
N MET A 77 8.84 9.34 -2.57
CA MET A 77 10.30 9.44 -2.62
C MET A 77 10.73 10.82 -2.16
N ARG A 78 11.88 10.91 -1.49
CA ARG A 78 12.47 12.19 -1.13
C ARG A 78 13.03 12.80 -2.40
N MET A 79 12.40 13.88 -2.87
CA MET A 79 12.88 14.58 -4.06
C MET A 79 14.15 15.36 -3.74
N LYS A 80 14.93 15.68 -4.78
CA LYS A 80 16.06 16.60 -4.65
C LYS A 80 15.56 17.92 -4.07
N GLU A 81 16.39 18.54 -3.24
CA GLU A 81 16.10 19.85 -2.67
C GLU A 81 15.88 20.85 -3.81
N ASP A 82 14.74 21.54 -3.76
CA ASP A 82 14.51 22.68 -4.63
C ASP A 82 15.37 23.88 -4.19
N HIS A 83 15.32 24.97 -4.94
CA HIS A 83 16.03 26.20 -4.59
C HIS A 83 15.60 26.78 -3.22
N MET A 84 14.46 26.33 -2.65
CA MET A 84 13.97 26.68 -1.32
C MET A 84 14.41 25.68 -0.24
N ARG A 85 15.25 24.69 -0.57
CA ARG A 85 15.70 23.60 0.31
C ARG A 85 14.58 22.73 0.87
N ASN A 86 13.45 22.65 0.16
CA ASN A 86 12.34 21.79 0.53
C ASN A 86 12.54 20.39 -0.07
N GLY A 87 13.23 19.51 0.65
CA GLY A 87 13.34 18.08 0.33
C GLY A 87 12.04 17.32 0.60
N GLN A 88 10.93 17.75 0.00
CA GLN A 88 9.60 17.20 0.26
C GLN A 88 9.46 15.77 -0.31
N LEU A 89 8.79 14.91 0.46
CA LEU A 89 8.32 13.61 -0.04
C LEU A 89 7.23 13.85 -1.08
N LYS A 90 7.46 13.42 -2.31
CA LYS A 90 6.48 13.45 -3.39
C LYS A 90 6.35 12.05 -3.99
N PRO A 91 5.15 11.67 -4.44
CA PRO A 91 4.99 10.41 -5.14
C PRO A 91 5.68 10.50 -6.51
N GLY A 92 6.20 9.37 -6.97
CA GLY A 92 6.80 9.28 -8.29
C GLY A 92 7.39 7.90 -8.58
N TYR A 93 8.19 7.84 -9.63
CA TYR A 93 8.89 6.64 -10.09
C TYR A 93 10.37 6.94 -10.28
N ASN A 94 11.21 5.95 -9.99
CA ASN A 94 12.60 5.96 -10.43
C ASN A 94 12.68 5.42 -11.87
N VAL A 95 13.09 6.28 -12.80
CA VAL A 95 13.24 5.95 -14.22
C VAL A 95 14.68 5.49 -14.46
N GLN A 96 14.85 4.34 -15.10
CA GLN A 96 16.15 3.85 -15.59
C GLN A 96 16.12 3.85 -17.12
N ILE A 97 17.17 4.39 -17.75
CA ILE A 97 17.26 4.56 -19.20
C ILE A 97 18.62 4.00 -19.66
N GLY A 98 18.58 3.08 -20.61
CA GLY A 98 19.77 2.56 -21.30
C GLY A 98 19.91 3.23 -22.67
N THR A 99 21.08 3.80 -22.95
CA THR A 99 21.37 4.48 -24.21
C THR A 99 22.62 3.92 -24.87
N GLU A 100 22.65 3.92 -26.20
CA GLU A 100 23.82 3.58 -27.01
C GLU A 100 23.83 4.45 -28.27
N ASN A 101 24.99 5.03 -28.63
CA ASN A 101 25.14 5.85 -29.83
C ASN A 101 24.08 6.97 -29.98
N GLN A 102 23.74 7.64 -28.87
CA GLN A 102 22.70 8.68 -28.80
C GLN A 102 21.25 8.18 -29.01
N PHE A 103 21.02 6.86 -29.06
CA PHE A 103 19.69 6.27 -29.10
C PHE A 103 19.28 5.73 -27.73
N ILE A 104 17.99 5.85 -27.40
CA ILE A 104 17.38 5.17 -26.26
C ILE A 104 17.09 3.74 -26.67
N LEU A 105 17.75 2.80 -26.00
CA LEU A 105 17.63 1.37 -26.26
C LEU A 105 16.58 0.71 -25.36
N ALA A 106 16.50 1.14 -24.11
CA ALA A 106 15.58 0.59 -23.12
C ALA A 106 15.21 1.63 -22.08
N TYR A 107 14.00 1.52 -21.54
CA TYR A 107 13.57 2.29 -20.38
C TYR A 107 12.73 1.43 -19.43
N SER A 108 12.72 1.78 -18.15
CA SER A 108 11.87 1.13 -17.15
C SER A 108 11.53 2.09 -16.02
N LEU A 109 10.32 1.96 -15.51
CA LEU A 109 9.81 2.68 -14.35
C LEU A 109 9.81 1.76 -13.14
N HIS A 110 10.30 2.25 -12.01
CA HIS A 110 10.38 1.50 -10.76
C HIS A 110 9.71 2.25 -9.62
N PRO A 111 8.72 1.65 -8.94
CA PRO A 111 8.09 2.23 -7.75
C PRO A 111 8.96 1.94 -6.52
N ARG A 112 10.22 2.39 -6.56
CA ARG A 112 11.22 2.18 -5.51
C ARG A 112 11.87 3.51 -5.17
N PRO A 113 11.94 3.95 -3.90
CA PRO A 113 12.49 5.26 -3.54
C PRO A 113 13.97 5.46 -3.92
N THR A 114 14.73 4.37 -3.97
CA THR A 114 16.15 4.37 -4.35
C THR A 114 16.37 3.54 -5.61
N ASP A 115 17.38 3.95 -6.40
CA ASP A 115 17.74 3.35 -7.67
C ASP A 115 18.61 2.09 -7.55
N THR A 116 19.22 1.86 -6.39
CA THR A 116 20.19 0.77 -6.14
C THR A 116 19.65 -0.61 -6.52
N ARG A 117 18.35 -0.87 -6.33
CA ARG A 117 17.72 -2.16 -6.64
C ARG A 117 17.01 -2.16 -8.00
N CYS A 118 17.11 -1.10 -8.80
CA CYS A 118 16.39 -0.96 -10.07
C CYS A 118 17.18 -1.50 -11.27
N LEU A 119 18.51 -1.64 -11.15
CA LEU A 119 19.36 -2.07 -12.27
C LEU A 119 19.07 -3.50 -12.72
N GLN A 120 19.03 -4.47 -11.79
CA GLN A 120 18.72 -5.86 -12.13
C GLN A 120 17.38 -6.00 -12.89
N PRO A 121 16.24 -5.49 -12.37
CA PRO A 121 14.98 -5.58 -13.10
C PRO A 121 14.97 -4.76 -14.41
N HIS A 122 15.73 -3.66 -14.48
CA HIS A 122 15.90 -2.91 -15.74
C HIS A 122 16.59 -3.75 -16.81
N LEU A 123 17.69 -4.44 -16.47
CA LEU A 123 18.43 -5.30 -17.41
C LEU A 123 17.63 -6.53 -17.84
N GLU A 124 16.88 -7.14 -16.92
CA GLU A 124 15.97 -8.25 -17.26
C GLU A 124 14.91 -7.81 -18.27
N LYS A 125 14.30 -6.64 -18.06
CA LYS A 125 13.32 -6.06 -19.00
C LYS A 125 13.96 -5.70 -20.34
N ALA A 126 15.13 -5.08 -20.33
CA ALA A 126 15.87 -4.78 -21.57
C ALA A 126 16.18 -6.07 -22.34
N ARG A 127 16.69 -7.11 -21.67
CA ARG A 127 16.98 -8.41 -22.28
C ARG A 127 15.73 -9.06 -22.89
N GLN A 128 14.59 -9.00 -22.22
CA GLN A 128 13.32 -9.50 -22.77
C GLN A 128 12.93 -8.75 -24.05
N ASN A 129 13.05 -7.42 -24.07
CA ASN A 129 12.74 -6.61 -25.25
C ASN A 129 13.64 -6.94 -26.45
N PHE A 130 14.92 -7.26 -26.21
CA PHE A 130 15.87 -7.64 -27.26
C PHE A 130 15.75 -9.10 -27.71
N ARG A 131 15.27 -10.00 -26.85
CA ARG A 131 15.09 -11.44 -27.18
C ARG A 131 13.90 -11.73 -28.07
N GLY A 132 12.96 -10.79 -28.21
CA GLY A 132 11.81 -10.89 -29.11
C GLY A 132 12.07 -10.39 -30.54
N ARG A 133 13.33 -10.14 -30.90
CA ARG A 133 13.78 -9.75 -32.25
C ARG A 133 14.72 -10.79 -32.83
#